data_AF-A0A7J8TSR4-F1
#
_entry.id   AF-A0A7J8TSR4-F1
#
_cell.length_a   1.000
_cell.length_b   1.000
_cell.length_c   1.000
_cell.angle_alpha   90.00
_cell.angle_beta   90.00
_cell.angle_gamma   90.00
#
_symmetry.space_group_name_H-M   'P 1'
#
loop_
_entity.id
_entity.type
_entity.pdbx_description
1 polymer ?
#
loop_
_entity_poly.entity_id
_entity_poly.type
_entity_poly.pdbx_seq_one_letter_code
_entity_poly.pdbx_strand_id
1 'polypeptide(L)'
;MVRVLCLRRREHWNGKTILAWLTPMMMKLFNSGLDVALQFLKTSHEMVRNLLEALLGNLGEELDDSKIDAFIGKKMVNMNFYPTCPNPELTVGVGRHSDMGTLTILLQDGIGGLYVKVPEDVDMEKKGEWVEIPPIPGALVINVGDMLQVPIKTYFDTSFNFKNL
;
A
#
# COMPACT_ATOMS: atom_id res chain seq x y z
N MET A 1 12.56 -4.82 1.48
CA MET A 1 11.95 -3.49 1.25
C MET A 1 11.12 -3.53 -0.03
N VAL A 2 9.79 -3.64 0.09
CA VAL A 2 8.87 -3.52 -1.04
C VAL A 2 8.93 -2.06 -1.51
N ARG A 3 9.34 -1.83 -2.76
CA ARG A 3 9.35 -0.49 -3.34
C ARG A 3 8.15 -0.33 -4.25
N VAL A 4 7.40 0.76 -4.05
CA VAL A 4 6.19 1.11 -4.78
C VAL A 4 6.47 2.27 -5.73
N LEU A 5 5.94 2.18 -6.95
CA LEU A 5 5.96 3.23 -7.97
C LEU A 5 4.57 3.30 -8.59
N CYS A 6 3.98 4.49 -8.67
CA CYS A 6 2.70 4.69 -9.35
C CYS A 6 2.94 5.45 -10.67
N LEU A 7 2.57 4.86 -11.80
CA LEU A 7 2.70 5.47 -13.14
C LEU A 7 1.35 6.02 -13.62
N ARG A 8 1.37 7.14 -14.34
CA ARG A 8 0.17 7.64 -15.05
C ARG A 8 0.03 6.95 -16.40
N ARG A 9 -1.18 6.60 -16.81
CA ARG A 9 -1.50 6.11 -18.17
C ARG A 9 -2.11 7.20 -19.06
N ARG A 10 -2.03 6.98 -20.37
CA ARG A 10 -2.52 7.86 -21.45
C ARG A 10 -3.98 7.54 -21.75
N GLU A 11 -4.90 8.51 -21.61
CA GLU A 11 -6.18 8.56 -22.34
C GLU A 11 -6.63 10.03 -22.54
N HIS A 12 -7.12 10.39 -23.72
CA HIS A 12 -7.28 11.78 -24.21
C HIS A 12 -7.84 12.81 -23.20
N TRP A 13 -7.12 13.93 -23.03
CA TRP A 13 -7.50 15.05 -22.16
C TRP A 13 -7.67 16.34 -22.98
N ASN A 14 -8.76 17.08 -22.76
CA ASN A 14 -9.11 18.31 -23.49
C ASN A 14 -9.08 19.58 -22.62
N GLY A 15 -8.00 19.83 -21.88
CA GLY A 15 -7.48 21.19 -21.66
C GLY A 15 -8.25 22.22 -20.82
N LYS A 16 -9.56 22.13 -20.62
CA LYS A 16 -10.40 23.32 -20.35
C LYS A 16 -11.09 23.39 -18.99
N THR A 17 -10.87 22.49 -18.03
CA THR A 17 -11.80 22.38 -16.89
C THR A 17 -11.19 22.06 -15.54
N ILE A 18 -10.04 22.65 -15.19
CA ILE A 18 -9.49 22.50 -13.82
C ILE A 18 -10.19 23.43 -12.82
N LEU A 19 -10.38 24.72 -13.14
CA LEU A 19 -10.84 25.68 -12.13
C LEU A 19 -12.35 25.60 -11.80
N ALA A 20 -13.18 25.15 -12.74
CA ALA A 20 -14.64 25.17 -12.58
C ALA A 20 -15.23 23.98 -11.79
N TRP A 21 -14.45 22.91 -11.61
CA TRP A 21 -14.90 21.68 -10.93
C TRP A 21 -14.39 21.54 -9.51
N LEU A 22 -13.25 22.16 -9.19
CA LEU A 22 -12.57 21.95 -7.92
C LEU A 22 -13.43 22.35 -6.72
N THR A 23 -14.16 23.46 -6.75
CA THR A 23 -14.88 23.97 -5.57
C THR A 23 -16.13 23.16 -5.17
N PRO A 24 -17.08 22.84 -6.06
CA PRO A 24 -18.26 22.04 -5.71
C PRO A 24 -17.93 20.54 -5.55
N MET A 25 -17.00 20.02 -6.37
CA MET A 25 -16.57 18.62 -6.31
C MET A 25 -15.73 18.36 -5.07
N MET A 26 -14.81 19.24 -4.67
CA MET A 26 -14.06 19.08 -3.42
C MET A 26 -14.99 19.11 -2.20
N MET A 27 -16.01 19.98 -2.14
CA MET A 27 -16.92 20.02 -0.99
C MET A 27 -17.81 18.76 -0.89
N LYS A 28 -18.31 18.24 -2.02
CA LYS A 28 -19.05 16.96 -2.05
C LYS A 28 -18.14 15.77 -1.76
N LEU A 29 -16.94 15.73 -2.35
CA LEU A 29 -15.90 14.73 -2.06
C LEU A 29 -15.42 14.81 -0.62
N PHE A 30 -15.40 15.99 0.00
CA PHE A 30 -14.95 16.16 1.38
C PHE A 30 -15.92 15.52 2.36
N ASN A 31 -17.23 15.81 2.24
CA ASN A 31 -18.23 15.22 3.14
C ASN A 31 -18.46 13.73 2.84
N SER A 32 -18.71 13.35 1.58
CA SER A 32 -18.92 11.94 1.23
C SER A 32 -17.64 11.10 1.33
N GLY A 33 -16.48 11.68 0.99
CA GLY A 33 -15.19 10.99 1.09
C GLY A 33 -14.74 10.80 2.52
N LEU A 34 -15.08 11.71 3.44
CA LEU A 34 -14.80 11.51 4.87
C LEU A 34 -15.59 10.31 5.42
N ASP A 35 -16.90 10.23 5.14
CA ASP A 35 -17.73 9.11 5.58
C ASP A 35 -17.25 7.77 4.99
N VAL A 36 -16.92 7.76 3.70
CA VAL A 36 -16.35 6.58 3.03
C VAL A 36 -15.00 6.19 3.63
N ALA A 37 -14.10 7.15 3.88
CA ALA A 37 -12.80 6.89 4.48
C ALA A 37 -12.93 6.36 5.92
N LEU A 38 -13.85 6.93 6.72
CA LEU A 38 -14.15 6.44 8.06
C LEU A 38 -14.74 5.04 8.04
N GLN A 39 -15.66 4.76 7.11
CA GLN A 39 -16.24 3.43 6.95
C GLN A 39 -15.17 2.41 6.52
N PHE A 40 -14.28 2.79 5.61
CA PHE A 40 -13.15 1.97 5.21
C PHE A 40 -12.21 1.67 6.38
N LEU A 41 -11.87 2.67 7.20
CA LEU A 41 -11.06 2.47 8.41
C LEU A 41 -11.72 1.53 9.41
N LYS A 42 -13.03 1.67 9.61
CA LYS A 42 -13.79 0.81 10.54
C LYS A 42 -13.82 -0.63 10.04
N THR A 43 -14.17 -0.82 8.77
CA THR A 43 -14.35 -2.16 8.17
C THR A 43 -13.04 -2.90 7.93
N SER A 44 -11.95 -2.18 7.63
CA SER A 44 -10.63 -2.80 7.45
C SER A 44 -9.94 -3.18 8.76
N HIS A 45 -10.40 -2.69 9.91
CA HIS A 45 -9.72 -2.87 11.18
C HIS A 45 -9.58 -4.34 11.60
N GLU A 46 -10.69 -5.09 11.55
CA GLU A 46 -10.69 -6.52 11.91
C GLU A 46 -9.85 -7.34 10.91
N MET A 47 -9.93 -7.00 9.62
CA MET A 47 -9.10 -7.63 8.60
C MET A 47 -7.60 -7.43 8.88
N VAL A 48 -7.18 -6.21 9.20
CA VAL A 48 -5.78 -5.90 9.53
C VAL A 48 -5.33 -6.65 10.79
N ARG A 49 -6.17 -6.72 11.82
CA ARG A 49 -5.91 -7.50 13.03
C ARG A 49 -5.65 -8.97 12.70
N ASN A 50 -6.59 -9.61 11.98
CA ASN A 50 -6.48 -11.02 11.61
C ASN A 50 -5.24 -11.30 10.74
N LEU A 51 -4.88 -10.37 9.85
CA LEU A 51 -3.66 -10.48 9.06
C LEU A 51 -2.40 -10.41 9.92
N LEU A 52 -2.33 -9.49 10.89
CA LEU A 52 -1.19 -9.40 11.80
C LEU A 52 -1.07 -10.63 12.69
N GLU A 53 -2.19 -11.11 13.20
CA GLU A 53 -2.24 -12.35 14.00
C GLU A 53 -1.72 -13.54 13.20
N ALA A 54 -2.17 -13.69 11.95
CA ALA A 54 -1.70 -14.75 11.07
C ALA A 54 -0.21 -14.60 10.72
N LEU A 55 0.25 -13.38 10.39
CA LEU A 55 1.64 -13.14 9.99
C LEU A 55 2.62 -13.36 11.15
N LEU A 56 2.34 -12.78 12.31
CA LEU A 56 3.23 -12.83 13.47
C LEU A 56 3.07 -14.14 14.25
N GLY A 57 1.86 -14.69 14.34
CA GLY A 57 1.62 -15.99 14.97
C GLY A 57 2.36 -17.12 14.25
N ASN A 58 2.43 -17.08 12.92
CA ASN A 58 3.23 -18.02 12.14
C ASN A 58 4.75 -17.87 12.33
N LEU A 59 5.20 -16.75 12.90
CA LEU A 59 6.59 -16.53 13.28
C LEU A 59 6.88 -16.97 14.74
N GLY A 60 5.90 -17.55 15.42
CA GLY A 60 6.04 -18.05 16.79
C GLY A 60 5.86 -16.97 17.87
N GLU A 61 5.35 -15.80 17.51
CA GLU A 61 5.06 -14.75 18.48
C GLU A 61 3.74 -15.01 19.23
N GLU A 62 3.82 -15.02 20.57
CA GLU A 62 2.64 -14.87 21.40
C GLU A 62 2.16 -13.42 21.31
N LEU A 63 1.07 -13.21 20.59
CA LEU A 63 0.42 -11.92 20.43
C LEU A 63 -0.68 -11.79 21.45
N ASP A 64 -0.62 -10.72 22.23
CA ASP A 64 -1.75 -10.23 23.00
C ASP A 64 -2.34 -8.99 22.31
N ASP A 65 -3.50 -8.57 22.80
CA ASP A 65 -4.20 -7.40 22.29
C ASP A 65 -3.34 -6.13 22.35
N SER A 66 -2.48 -5.99 23.36
CA SER A 66 -1.62 -4.81 23.49
C SER A 66 -0.53 -4.75 22.43
N LYS A 67 0.08 -5.88 22.07
CA LYS A 67 1.08 -5.97 21.00
C LYS A 67 0.44 -5.66 19.65
N ILE A 68 -0.74 -6.25 19.39
CA ILE A 68 -1.51 -5.98 18.18
C ILE A 68 -1.88 -4.50 18.09
N ASP A 69 -2.36 -3.91 19.18
CA ASP A 69 -2.74 -2.49 19.26
C ASP A 69 -1.54 -1.56 19.01
N ALA A 70 -0.33 -1.94 19.45
CA ALA A 70 0.88 -1.19 19.15
C ALA A 70 1.18 -1.12 17.64
N PHE A 71 0.87 -2.18 16.89
CA PHE A 71 1.04 -2.23 15.44
C PHE A 71 -0.03 -1.47 14.65
N ILE A 72 -1.25 -1.33 15.20
CA ILE A 72 -2.42 -0.71 14.52
C ILE A 72 -2.87 0.62 15.13
N GLY A 73 -2.16 1.11 16.15
CA GLY A 73 -2.57 2.26 16.96
C GLY A 73 -2.71 3.56 16.18
N LYS A 74 -1.92 3.76 15.12
CA LYS A 74 -2.06 4.90 14.21
C LYS A 74 -2.60 4.45 12.85
N LYS A 75 -3.77 4.97 12.49
CA LYS A 75 -4.42 4.73 11.20
C LYS A 75 -4.41 6.01 10.36
N MET A 76 -4.11 5.87 9.07
CA MET A 76 -4.11 6.97 8.11
C MET A 76 -4.79 6.49 6.83
N VAL A 77 -5.61 7.35 6.22
CA VAL A 77 -6.19 7.12 4.89
C VAL A 77 -5.76 8.23 3.97
N ASN A 78 -5.23 7.85 2.82
CA ASN A 78 -4.94 8.76 1.72
C ASN A 78 -5.88 8.43 0.56
N MET A 79 -6.62 9.43 0.10
CA MET A 79 -7.41 9.35 -1.13
C MET A 79 -6.60 10.00 -2.24
N ASN A 80 -6.03 9.17 -3.12
CA ASN A 80 -5.15 9.65 -4.18
C ASN A 80 -5.94 9.86 -5.48
N PHE A 81 -5.73 11.02 -6.11
CA PHE A 81 -6.28 11.32 -7.43
C PHE A 81 -5.16 11.58 -8.43
N TYR A 82 -5.04 10.72 -9.44
CA TYR A 82 -4.03 10.83 -10.49
C TYR A 82 -4.70 11.21 -11.82
N PRO A 83 -4.77 12.50 -12.19
CA PRO A 83 -5.38 12.90 -13.45
C PRO A 83 -4.56 12.39 -14.65
N THR A 84 -5.17 12.34 -15.83
CA THR A 84 -4.45 12.04 -17.08
C THR A 84 -3.20 12.93 -17.23
N CYS A 85 -2.09 12.35 -17.71
CA CYS A 85 -0.91 13.10 -18.11
C CYS A 85 -0.72 13.07 -19.64
N PRO A 86 -0.43 14.22 -20.28
CA PRO A 86 -0.08 14.26 -21.70
C PRO A 86 1.20 13.50 -22.04
N ASN A 87 2.21 13.57 -21.15
CA ASN A 87 3.55 13.00 -21.35
C ASN A 87 3.90 12.03 -20.19
N PRO A 88 3.19 10.88 -20.08
CA PRO A 88 3.35 9.97 -18.95
C PRO A 88 4.74 9.34 -18.86
N GLU A 89 5.49 9.26 -19.97
CA GLU A 89 6.86 8.77 -20.01
C GLU A 89 7.88 9.70 -19.32
N LEU A 90 7.53 10.97 -19.09
CA LEU A 90 8.41 11.96 -18.47
C LEU A 90 8.12 12.19 -16.99
N THR A 91 7.11 11.51 -16.42
CA THR A 91 6.68 11.74 -15.05
C THR A 91 6.14 10.48 -14.38
N VAL A 92 5.95 10.55 -13.06
CA VAL A 92 5.36 9.47 -12.27
C VAL A 92 4.29 10.07 -11.35
N GLY A 93 3.25 9.31 -11.05
CA GLY A 93 2.21 9.72 -10.11
C GLY A 93 2.77 9.83 -8.69
N VAL A 94 3.51 8.81 -8.25
CA VAL A 94 4.27 8.79 -7.00
C VAL A 94 5.61 8.14 -7.26
N GLY A 95 6.70 8.78 -6.80
CA GLY A 95 8.05 8.27 -6.93
C GLY A 95 8.30 6.96 -6.19
N ARG A 96 9.47 6.37 -6.40
CA ARG A 96 9.89 5.13 -5.77
C ARG A 96 10.00 5.31 -4.26
N HIS A 97 9.25 4.55 -3.47
CA HIS A 97 9.28 4.62 -2.01
C HIS A 97 8.95 3.27 -1.36
N SER A 98 9.18 3.15 -0.06
CA SER A 98 8.56 2.13 0.80
C SER A 98 7.58 2.82 1.75
N ASP A 99 6.63 2.05 2.28
CA ASP A 99 5.67 2.56 3.24
C ASP A 99 6.26 2.46 4.65
N MET A 100 6.30 3.58 5.38
CA MET A 100 6.86 3.61 6.73
C MET A 100 5.99 2.93 7.80
N GLY A 101 4.75 2.52 7.49
CA GLY A 101 3.81 1.94 8.46
C GLY A 101 4.00 0.44 8.70
N THR A 102 3.04 -0.18 9.37
CA THR A 102 3.00 -1.64 9.60
C THR A 102 2.49 -2.37 8.36
N LEU A 103 1.26 -2.04 7.95
CA LEU A 103 0.59 -2.59 6.77
C LEU A 103 -0.09 -1.46 6.02
N THR A 104 -0.09 -1.53 4.69
CA THR A 104 -0.90 -0.68 3.83
C THR A 104 -1.97 -1.53 3.14
N ILE A 105 -3.21 -1.07 3.22
CA ILE A 105 -4.36 -1.66 2.53
C ILE A 105 -4.74 -0.71 1.40
N LEU A 106 -4.58 -1.17 0.17
CA LEU A 106 -4.80 -0.36 -1.03
C LEU A 106 -5.97 -0.91 -1.84
N LEU A 107 -6.98 -0.07 -2.03
CA LEU A 107 -8.04 -0.27 -3.01
C LEU A 107 -7.66 0.49 -4.28
N GLN A 108 -7.52 -0.22 -5.40
CA GLN A 108 -7.25 0.38 -6.70
C GLN A 108 -8.55 0.70 -7.45
N ASP A 109 -8.49 1.69 -8.35
CA ASP A 109 -9.53 1.86 -9.36
C ASP A 109 -9.39 0.80 -10.47
N GLY A 110 -10.27 0.85 -11.48
CA GLY A 110 -10.19 -0.07 -12.62
C GLY A 110 -9.06 0.22 -13.60
N ILE A 111 -8.26 1.27 -13.40
CA ILE A 111 -7.20 1.70 -14.33
C ILE A 111 -5.84 1.12 -13.92
N GLY A 112 -5.55 1.08 -12.62
CA GLY A 112 -4.31 0.52 -12.08
C GLY A 112 -3.15 1.52 -12.05
N GLY A 113 -1.96 1.10 -12.50
CA GLY A 113 -0.75 1.94 -12.50
C GLY A 113 0.17 1.73 -11.28
N LEU A 114 -0.14 0.75 -10.42
CA LEU A 114 0.74 0.33 -9.33
C LEU A 114 1.85 -0.60 -9.84
N TYR A 115 3.10 -0.29 -9.51
CA TYR A 115 4.26 -1.13 -9.78
C TYR A 115 5.01 -1.41 -8.48
N VAL A 116 5.49 -2.65 -8.36
CA VAL A 116 6.29 -3.11 -7.22
C VAL A 116 7.64 -3.62 -7.72
N LYS A 117 8.73 -3.23 -7.04
CA LYS A 117 10.06 -3.79 -7.32
C LYS A 117 10.18 -5.17 -6.69
N VAL A 118 10.47 -6.18 -7.49
CA VAL A 118 10.81 -7.52 -7.01
C VAL A 118 12.17 -7.47 -6.33
N PRO A 119 12.34 -8.06 -5.12
CA PRO A 119 13.62 -8.12 -4.44
C PRO A 119 14.71 -8.79 -5.32
N GLU A 120 15.97 -8.47 -5.07
CA GLU A 120 17.09 -9.00 -5.86
C GLU A 120 17.55 -10.38 -5.34
N ASP A 121 17.22 -10.68 -4.10
CA ASP A 121 17.57 -11.87 -3.34
C ASP A 121 16.55 -13.01 -3.45
N VAL A 122 15.45 -12.81 -4.20
CA VAL A 122 14.50 -13.90 -4.50
C VAL A 122 14.93 -14.66 -5.76
N ASP A 123 14.79 -15.99 -5.71
CA ASP A 123 15.02 -16.86 -6.87
C ASP A 123 13.80 -16.85 -7.79
N MET A 124 13.62 -15.73 -8.49
CA MET A 124 12.53 -15.50 -9.45
C MET A 124 13.09 -14.86 -10.73
N GLU A 125 12.51 -15.19 -11.88
CA GLU A 125 12.94 -14.69 -13.19
C GLU A 125 12.95 -13.16 -13.28
N LYS A 126 12.05 -12.47 -12.54
CA LYS A 126 11.88 -11.00 -12.56
C LYS A 126 12.58 -10.27 -11.42
N LYS A 127 13.56 -10.89 -10.75
CA LYS A 127 14.27 -10.26 -9.62
C LYS A 127 14.87 -8.91 -10.00
N GLY A 128 14.72 -7.92 -9.14
CA GLY A 128 15.16 -6.54 -9.39
C GLY A 128 14.31 -5.73 -10.37
N GLU A 129 13.36 -6.35 -11.08
CA GLU A 129 12.47 -5.67 -12.03
C GLU A 129 11.28 -5.01 -11.33
N TRP A 130 10.67 -4.04 -12.02
CA TRP A 130 9.39 -3.46 -11.62
C TRP A 130 8.25 -4.20 -12.31
N VAL A 131 7.37 -4.79 -11.52
CA VAL A 131 6.23 -5.55 -12.00
C VAL A 131 4.95 -4.78 -11.72
N GLU A 132 4.09 -4.69 -12.74
CA GLU A 132 2.76 -4.10 -12.58
C GLU A 132 1.86 -5.00 -11.72
N ILE A 133 1.12 -4.37 -10.81
CA ILE A 133 0.05 -5.01 -10.04
C ILE A 133 -1.27 -4.54 -10.66
N PRO A 134 -1.89 -5.36 -11.53
CA PRO A 134 -3.15 -4.99 -12.18
C PRO A 134 -4.29 -4.99 -11.16
N PRO A 135 -5.26 -4.06 -11.30
CA PRO A 135 -6.42 -4.06 -10.44
C PRO A 135 -7.27 -5.31 -10.71
N ILE A 136 -7.62 -6.02 -9.64
CA ILE A 136 -8.54 -7.17 -9.70
C ILE A 136 -9.88 -6.71 -9.08
N PRO A 137 -11.02 -6.83 -9.80
CA PRO A 137 -12.31 -6.44 -9.26
C PRO A 137 -12.60 -7.13 -7.91
N GLY A 138 -12.91 -6.33 -6.89
CA GLY A 138 -13.21 -6.81 -5.54
C GLY A 138 -11.98 -7.20 -4.70
N ALA A 139 -10.76 -7.04 -5.21
CA ALA A 139 -9.54 -7.33 -4.47
C ALA A 139 -8.94 -6.08 -3.81
N LEU A 140 -8.22 -6.31 -2.72
CA LEU A 140 -7.35 -5.32 -2.07
C LEU A 140 -5.90 -5.73 -2.25
N VAL A 141 -5.01 -4.76 -2.41
CA VAL A 141 -3.57 -4.97 -2.36
C VAL A 141 -3.10 -4.72 -0.93
N ILE A 142 -2.36 -5.68 -0.37
CA ILE A 142 -1.77 -5.58 0.97
C ILE A 142 -0.26 -5.46 0.82
N ASN A 143 0.32 -4.43 1.40
CA ASN A 143 1.76 -4.19 1.44
C ASN A 143 2.26 -4.25 2.90
N VAL A 144 3.41 -4.89 3.11
CA VAL A 144 4.14 -4.90 4.37
C VAL A 144 5.08 -3.70 4.45
N GLY A 145 4.77 -2.77 5.36
CA GLY A 145 5.57 -1.58 5.58
C GLY A 145 6.79 -1.82 6.47
N ASP A 146 7.63 -0.80 6.56
CA ASP A 146 8.94 -0.87 7.19
C ASP A 146 8.86 -1.16 8.70
N MET A 147 7.82 -0.69 9.41
CA MET A 147 7.64 -0.97 10.84
C MET A 147 7.40 -2.45 11.13
N LEU A 148 6.78 -3.19 10.19
CA LEU A 148 6.59 -4.63 10.34
C LEU A 148 7.81 -5.43 9.86
N GLN A 149 8.58 -4.89 8.89
CA GLN A 149 9.80 -5.55 8.41
C GLN A 149 10.91 -5.64 9.48
N VAL A 150 11.06 -4.64 10.34
CA VAL A 150 12.10 -4.63 11.39
C VAL A 150 11.97 -5.82 12.36
N PRO A 151 10.83 -6.05 13.02
CA PRO A 151 10.67 -7.20 13.90
C PRO A 151 10.83 -8.50 13.12
N ILE A 152 10.17 -8.65 11.95
CA ILE A 152 10.27 -9.85 11.11
C ILE A 152 11.72 -10.19 10.75
N LYS A 153 12.50 -9.21 10.29
CA LYS A 153 13.91 -9.43 9.96
C LYS A 153 14.72 -9.81 11.19
N THR A 154 14.42 -9.20 12.34
CA THR A 154 15.06 -9.56 13.62
C THR A 154 14.74 -11.01 13.98
N TYR A 155 13.50 -11.48 13.77
CA TYR A 155 13.15 -12.90 13.96
C TYR A 155 13.89 -13.83 13.02
N PHE A 156 14.01 -13.50 11.74
CA PHE A 156 14.77 -14.32 10.82
C PHE A 156 16.26 -14.28 11.14
N ASP A 157 16.84 -13.14 11.53
CA ASP A 157 18.25 -13.02 11.91
C ASP A 157 18.56 -13.73 13.24
N THR A 158 17.62 -13.76 14.21
CA THR A 158 17.77 -14.52 15.46
C THR A 158 17.50 -16.01 15.27
N SER A 159 16.57 -16.39 14.38
CA SER A 159 16.23 -17.79 14.07
C SER A 159 17.20 -18.44 13.07
N PHE A 160 17.90 -17.65 12.25
CA PHE A 160 19.04 -18.07 11.40
C PHE A 160 20.40 -17.71 12.04
N ASN A 161 20.52 -17.72 13.36
CA ASN A 161 21.84 -17.75 13.99
C ASN A 161 22.36 -19.20 14.06
N PHE A 162 22.70 -19.77 12.90
CA PHE A 162 23.58 -20.94 12.84
C PHE A 162 25.00 -20.50 13.20
N LYS A 163 25.24 -20.30 14.50
CA LYS A 163 26.55 -20.51 15.10
C LYS A 163 26.43 -21.78 15.93
N ASN A 164 26.42 -22.94 15.24
CA ASN A 164 26.77 -24.30 15.69
C ASN A 164 26.01 -25.40 14.91
N LEU A 165 26.15 -25.43 13.58
CA LEU A 165 26.23 -26.69 12.82
C LEU A 165 27.38 -26.57 11.81
#